data_AF-A0A8X6RMF6-F1
#
_entry.id   AF-A0A8X6RMF6-F1
#
_cell.length_a   1.000
_cell.length_b   1.000
_cell.length_c   1.000
_cell.angle_alpha   90.00
_cell.angle_beta   90.00
_cell.angle_gamma   90.00
#
_symmetry.space_group_name_H-M   'P 1'
#
loop_
_entity.id
_entity.type
_entity.pdbx_description
1 polymer ?
#
loop_
_entity_poly.entity_id
_entity_poly.type
_entity_poly.pdbx_seq_one_letter_code
_entity_poly.pdbx_strand_id
1 'polypeptide(L)'
;MQLLCNLQPFTNIIEKNAAILFNRLIRLPNNSFWRDYDSDGGRNLKTQKGFIQCVRENIQYKVINDVPFELLSFANPLDYAILDIRLDLVLNVRKRDLSPTALHAIALETINTRFPLEEWLHIYTDGSLLDFAQGAGIGVFSHLFSSGPLTTHFDGEVEAIHIALQQLAVRLPPIERAVILSDSTSALQALSNYNENNCLRVQNCRELLGKIKGKIVFQWVPSHCGLWGNERGRLFWQKGNRYPSELSKRPDTSFCQTGN
;
A
#
# COMPACT_ATOMS: atom_id res chain seq x y z
N MET A 1 0.93 33.45 -20.74
CA MET A 1 -0.05 32.93 -19.76
C MET A 1 0.18 31.47 -19.33
N GLN A 2 0.75 30.57 -20.16
CA GLN A 2 1.01 29.17 -19.73
C GLN A 2 2.21 28.97 -18.78
N LEU A 3 3.20 29.87 -18.78
CA LEU A 3 4.40 29.78 -17.92
C LEU A 3 4.15 30.06 -16.42
N LEU A 4 2.98 30.59 -16.05
CA LEU A 4 2.67 30.99 -14.66
C LEU A 4 1.94 29.90 -13.85
N CYS A 5 1.44 28.84 -14.49
CA CYS A 5 0.58 27.85 -13.82
C CYS A 5 1.23 26.47 -13.60
N ASN A 6 2.50 26.27 -13.96
CA ASN A 6 3.18 24.96 -13.89
C ASN A 6 2.43 23.80 -14.60
N LEU A 7 1.50 24.13 -15.50
CA LEU A 7 0.71 23.16 -16.25
C LEU A 7 1.51 22.70 -17.46
N GLN A 8 1.68 21.38 -17.58
CA GLN A 8 2.29 20.76 -18.74
C GLN A 8 1.50 21.14 -20.02
N PRO A 9 2.18 21.37 -21.16
CA PRO A 9 1.49 21.61 -22.43
C PRO A 9 0.48 20.50 -22.74
N PHE A 10 -0.70 20.86 -23.26
CA PHE A 10 -1.75 19.88 -23.61
C PHE A 10 -1.25 18.77 -24.53
N THR A 11 -0.34 19.10 -25.46
CA THR A 11 0.31 18.16 -26.36
C THR A 11 1.06 17.07 -25.59
N ASN A 12 1.81 17.42 -24.55
CA ASN A 12 2.52 16.45 -23.70
C ASN A 12 1.53 15.52 -22.97
N ILE A 13 0.39 16.05 -22.52
CA ILE A 13 -0.65 15.25 -21.84
C ILE A 13 -1.25 14.23 -22.82
N ILE A 14 -1.57 14.66 -24.05
CA ILE A 14 -2.12 13.79 -25.09
C ILE A 14 -1.13 12.69 -25.47
N GLU A 15 0.13 13.04 -25.69
CA GLU A 15 1.20 12.08 -26.03
C GLU A 15 1.44 11.07 -24.90
N LYS A 16 1.47 11.54 -23.64
CA LYS A 16 1.60 10.67 -22.46
C LYS A 16 0.42 9.70 -22.35
N ASN A 17 -0.81 10.19 -22.51
CA ASN A 17 -2.01 9.35 -22.45
C ASN A 17 -2.06 8.34 -23.60
N ALA A 18 -1.65 8.75 -24.80
CA ALA A 18 -1.54 7.85 -25.95
C ALA A 18 -0.52 6.72 -25.68
N ALA A 19 0.63 7.03 -25.08
CA ALA A 19 1.63 6.03 -24.69
C ALA A 19 1.10 5.06 -23.62
N ILE A 20 0.35 5.55 -22.63
CA ILE A 20 -0.29 4.70 -21.61
C ILE A 20 -1.32 3.75 -22.26
N LEU A 21 -2.17 4.27 -23.15
CA LEU A 21 -3.20 3.48 -23.81
C LEU A 21 -2.59 2.39 -24.70
N PHE A 22 -1.56 2.72 -25.47
CA PHE A 22 -0.85 1.74 -26.30
C PHE A 22 -0.26 0.61 -25.46
N ASN A 23 0.39 0.95 -24.34
CA ASN A 23 0.91 -0.04 -23.40
C ASN A 23 -0.18 -0.94 -22.83
N ARG A 24 -1.38 -0.42 -22.54
CA ARG A 24 -2.51 -1.24 -22.10
C ARG A 24 -2.96 -2.23 -23.18
N LEU A 25 -3.06 -1.78 -24.44
CA LEU A 25 -3.52 -2.61 -25.55
C LEU A 25 -2.62 -3.82 -25.79
N ILE A 26 -1.31 -3.63 -25.87
CA ILE A 26 -0.34 -4.71 -26.11
C ILE A 26 -0.24 -5.72 -24.95
N ARG A 27 -0.65 -5.30 -23.73
CA ARG A 27 -0.61 -6.08 -22.48
C ARG A 27 -1.90 -6.86 -22.21
N LEU A 28 -2.97 -6.68 -23.00
CA LEU A 28 -4.20 -7.47 -22.85
C LEU A 28 -3.95 -8.96 -23.18
N PRO A 29 -4.57 -9.90 -22.43
CA PRO A 29 -4.45 -11.32 -22.73
C PRO A 29 -5.15 -11.61 -24.06
N ASN A 30 -4.55 -12.47 -24.88
CA ASN A 30 -5.04 -12.86 -26.21
C ASN A 30 -5.10 -11.73 -27.26
N ASN A 31 -4.32 -10.67 -27.09
CA ASN A 31 -4.27 -9.55 -28.03
C ASN A 31 -3.04 -9.57 -28.96
N SER A 32 -3.02 -10.51 -29.92
CA SER A 32 -1.95 -10.62 -30.92
C SER A 32 -1.95 -9.46 -31.91
N PHE A 33 -3.13 -8.94 -32.26
CA PHE A 33 -3.27 -7.87 -33.26
C PHE A 33 -2.43 -6.63 -32.94
N TRP A 34 -2.49 -6.12 -31.71
CA TRP A 34 -1.76 -4.91 -31.32
C TRP A 34 -0.29 -5.17 -30.99
N ARG A 35 0.03 -6.39 -30.51
CA ARG A 35 1.40 -6.80 -30.16
C ARG A 35 2.25 -6.98 -31.41
N ASP A 36 1.69 -7.67 -32.39
CA ASP A 36 2.35 -8.05 -33.63
C ASP A 36 1.98 -7.08 -34.76
N TYR A 37 1.43 -5.90 -34.41
CA TYR A 37 1.00 -4.91 -35.39
C TYR A 37 2.19 -4.44 -36.23
N ASP A 38 2.12 -4.77 -37.51
CA ASP A 38 3.06 -4.33 -38.53
C ASP A 38 2.85 -2.84 -38.80
N SER A 39 3.78 -2.01 -38.33
CA SER A 39 3.74 -0.56 -38.56
C SER A 39 4.12 -0.17 -39.98
N ASP A 40 4.75 -1.09 -40.71
CA ASP A 40 5.41 -0.88 -41.99
C ASP A 40 4.64 -1.55 -43.14
N GLY A 41 3.63 -2.36 -42.80
CA GLY A 41 2.67 -2.95 -43.71
C GLY A 41 1.84 -1.91 -44.49
N GLY A 42 1.22 -2.37 -45.58
CA GLY A 42 0.45 -1.52 -46.50
C GLY A 42 -0.69 -0.76 -45.82
N ARG A 43 -0.49 0.53 -45.59
CA ARG A 43 -1.51 1.44 -45.02
C ARG A 43 -2.30 2.16 -46.10
N ASN A 44 -3.61 2.31 -45.86
CA ASN A 44 -4.52 3.07 -46.72
C ASN A 44 -4.19 4.58 -46.73
N LEU A 45 -3.83 5.15 -45.59
CA LEU A 45 -3.42 6.55 -45.45
C LEU A 45 -1.90 6.61 -45.28
N LYS A 46 -1.17 7.18 -46.23
CA LYS A 46 0.31 7.25 -46.20
C LYS A 46 0.85 8.63 -45.79
N THR A 47 0.02 9.65 -45.79
CA THR A 47 0.40 11.06 -45.58
C THR A 47 0.34 11.51 -44.11
N GLN A 48 -0.33 10.76 -43.23
CA GLN A 48 -0.49 11.11 -41.82
C GLN A 48 -0.04 9.97 -40.93
N LYS A 49 0.70 10.24 -39.86
CA LYS A 49 1.08 9.21 -38.88
C LYS A 49 -0.16 8.72 -38.14
N GLY A 50 -0.23 7.41 -37.95
CA GLY A 50 -1.30 6.79 -37.17
C GLY A 50 -0.94 6.78 -35.68
N PHE A 51 -1.90 6.41 -34.86
CA PHE A 51 -1.74 6.28 -33.40
C PHE A 51 -0.46 5.51 -33.02
N ILE A 52 -0.20 4.36 -33.65
CA ILE A 52 0.94 3.49 -33.34
C ILE A 52 2.28 4.15 -33.70
N GLN A 53 2.37 4.80 -34.86
CA GLN A 53 3.59 5.50 -35.29
C GLN A 53 3.90 6.66 -34.33
N CYS A 54 2.89 7.47 -33.98
CA CYS A 54 3.05 8.60 -33.07
C CYS A 54 3.54 8.17 -31.67
N VAL A 55 3.08 7.01 -31.18
CA VAL A 55 3.51 6.49 -29.87
C VAL A 55 4.90 5.85 -29.95
N ARG A 56 5.22 5.07 -31.00
CA ARG A 56 6.52 4.38 -31.15
C ARG A 56 7.69 5.36 -31.33
N GLU A 57 7.46 6.51 -31.96
CA GLU A 57 8.47 7.57 -32.16
C GLU A 57 8.70 8.43 -30.91
N ASN A 58 7.76 8.46 -29.98
CA ASN A 58 7.83 9.25 -28.75
C ASN A 58 8.68 8.56 -27.66
N ILE A 59 10.00 8.53 -27.89
CA ILE A 59 11.00 7.84 -27.04
C ILE A 59 10.95 8.33 -25.58
N GLN A 60 10.60 9.59 -25.35
CA GLN A 60 10.47 10.18 -24.00
C GLN A 60 9.46 9.45 -23.09
N TYR A 61 8.46 8.75 -23.65
CA TYR A 61 7.48 7.97 -22.90
C TYR A 61 7.69 6.46 -23.00
N LYS A 62 8.78 5.99 -23.63
CA LYS A 62 9.16 4.56 -23.61
C LYS A 62 9.60 4.08 -22.22
N VAL A 63 9.87 5.00 -21.29
CA VAL A 63 10.28 4.72 -19.89
C VAL A 63 9.07 4.53 -18.96
N ILE A 64 7.90 4.12 -19.46
CA ILE A 64 6.84 3.63 -18.57
C ILE A 64 7.22 2.20 -18.19
N ASN A 65 8.11 2.08 -17.17
CA ASN A 65 8.61 0.86 -16.54
C ASN A 65 8.17 -0.43 -17.24
N ASP A 66 9.14 -1.08 -17.91
CA ASP A 66 8.98 -2.34 -18.66
C ASP A 66 8.51 -3.54 -17.82
N VAL A 67 8.26 -3.35 -16.53
CA VAL A 67 7.61 -4.36 -15.70
C VAL A 67 6.12 -4.37 -16.05
N PRO A 68 5.57 -5.47 -16.58
CA PRO A 68 4.15 -5.60 -16.78
C PRO A 68 3.44 -5.35 -15.44
N PHE A 69 2.50 -4.41 -15.42
CA PHE A 69 1.52 -4.41 -14.33
C PHE A 69 0.71 -5.69 -14.50
N GLU A 70 0.81 -6.56 -13.50
CA GLU A 70 0.07 -7.81 -13.45
C GLU A 70 -1.42 -7.49 -13.59
N LEU A 71 -2.08 -8.16 -14.55
CA LEU A 71 -3.51 -8.00 -14.73
C LEU A 71 -4.19 -8.51 -13.47
N LEU A 72 -5.08 -7.69 -12.91
CA LEU A 72 -5.94 -8.09 -11.81
C LEU A 72 -6.78 -9.27 -12.29
N SER A 73 -6.42 -10.48 -11.85
CA SER A 73 -7.28 -11.64 -12.05
C SER A 73 -8.47 -11.46 -11.10
N PHE A 74 -9.68 -11.70 -11.61
CA PHE A 74 -10.84 -11.77 -10.74
C PHE A 74 -10.70 -13.02 -9.89
N ALA A 75 -10.61 -12.84 -8.58
CA ALA A 75 -10.66 -13.95 -7.64
C ALA A 75 -12.02 -14.64 -7.76
N ASN A 76 -12.04 -15.96 -7.79
CA ASN A 76 -13.26 -16.74 -7.77
C ASN A 76 -14.09 -16.35 -6.54
N PRO A 77 -15.39 -16.01 -6.69
CA PRO A 77 -16.24 -15.65 -5.55
C PRO A 77 -16.29 -16.67 -4.42
N LEU A 78 -16.03 -17.95 -4.72
CA LEU A 78 -15.96 -19.02 -3.72
C LEU A 78 -14.68 -18.97 -2.87
N ASP A 79 -13.63 -18.29 -3.34
CA ASP A 79 -12.34 -18.15 -2.64
C ASP A 79 -12.29 -16.91 -1.74
N TYR A 80 -13.42 -16.22 -1.54
CA TYR A 80 -13.47 -15.03 -0.69
C TYR A 80 -13.29 -15.42 0.77
N ALA A 81 -12.13 -15.09 1.32
CA ALA A 81 -11.88 -15.18 2.75
C ALA A 81 -12.83 -14.23 3.50
N ILE A 82 -13.54 -14.76 4.50
CA ILE A 82 -14.33 -13.91 5.41
C ILE A 82 -13.35 -13.15 6.29
N LEU A 83 -13.26 -11.83 6.07
CA LEU A 83 -12.40 -10.95 6.86
C LEU A 83 -13.15 -10.44 8.10
N ASP A 84 -12.57 -10.60 9.29
CA ASP A 84 -13.05 -9.98 10.54
C ASP A 84 -12.54 -8.54 10.59
N ILE A 85 -13.36 -7.61 10.09
CA ILE A 85 -13.08 -6.17 10.06
C ILE A 85 -14.07 -5.45 10.95
N ARG A 86 -13.56 -4.70 11.93
CA ARG A 86 -14.34 -3.91 12.89
C ARG A 86 -14.06 -2.43 12.71
N LEU A 87 -15.10 -1.68 12.34
CA LEU A 87 -15.02 -0.23 12.10
C LEU A 87 -15.52 0.59 13.29
N ASP A 88 -16.06 -0.08 14.31
CA ASP A 88 -16.63 0.51 15.51
C ASP A 88 -15.69 0.36 16.72
N LEU A 89 -15.86 1.27 17.70
CA LEU A 89 -15.25 1.18 19.02
C LEU A 89 -16.24 0.57 20.01
N VAL A 90 -15.77 0.18 21.21
CA VAL A 90 -16.64 -0.35 22.28
C VAL A 90 -17.75 0.64 22.65
N LEU A 91 -17.46 1.93 22.60
CA LEU A 91 -18.44 2.99 22.73
C LEU A 91 -18.74 3.59 21.35
N ASN A 92 -20.02 3.65 21.00
CA ASN A 92 -20.45 4.27 19.75
C ASN A 92 -20.40 5.79 19.90
N VAL A 93 -19.31 6.40 19.43
CA VAL A 93 -19.09 7.84 19.56
C VAL A 93 -18.57 8.44 18.26
N ARG A 94 -19.01 9.67 17.97
CA ARG A 94 -18.54 10.41 16.80
C ARG A 94 -17.26 11.16 17.15
N LYS A 95 -16.24 11.03 16.30
CA LYS A 95 -14.91 11.65 16.50
C LYS A 95 -14.96 13.15 16.76
N ARG A 96 -15.91 13.87 16.15
CA ARG A 96 -16.07 15.33 16.27
C ARG A 96 -16.63 15.79 17.63
N ASP A 97 -17.25 14.89 18.39
CA ASP A 97 -17.98 15.22 19.62
C ASP A 97 -17.10 15.03 20.88
N LEU A 98 -15.85 14.59 20.73
CA LEU A 98 -14.97 14.21 21.84
C LEU A 98 -13.60 14.91 21.76
N SER A 99 -13.00 15.11 22.93
CA SER A 99 -11.60 15.53 23.02
C SER A 99 -10.66 14.39 22.57
N PRO A 100 -9.44 14.71 22.05
CA PRO A 100 -8.45 13.70 21.71
C PRO A 100 -8.13 12.75 22.86
N THR A 101 -8.12 13.26 24.10
CA THR A 101 -7.89 12.46 25.32
C THR A 101 -9.03 11.48 25.60
N ALA A 102 -10.28 11.89 25.40
CA ALA A 102 -11.42 10.99 25.57
C ALA A 102 -11.42 9.91 24.48
N LEU A 103 -11.14 10.27 23.22
CA LEU A 103 -10.98 9.31 22.13
C LEU A 103 -9.83 8.33 22.38
N HIS A 104 -8.72 8.80 22.95
CA HIS A 104 -7.60 7.98 23.36
C HIS A 104 -8.03 6.88 24.34
N ALA A 105 -8.74 7.28 25.40
CA ALA A 105 -9.19 6.37 26.44
C ALA A 105 -10.14 5.30 25.88
N ILE A 106 -11.08 5.70 25.02
CA ILE A 106 -12.04 4.78 24.38
C ILE A 106 -11.32 3.81 23.44
N ALA A 107 -10.32 4.29 22.70
CA ALA A 107 -9.54 3.44 21.81
C ALA A 107 -8.73 2.41 22.60
N LEU A 108 -8.07 2.82 23.69
CA LEU A 108 -7.34 1.90 24.57
C LEU A 108 -8.28 0.89 25.24
N GLU A 109 -9.43 1.32 25.73
CA GLU A 109 -10.45 0.43 26.27
C GLU A 109 -10.89 -0.60 25.21
N THR A 110 -11.18 -0.14 23.99
CA THR A 110 -11.54 -1.02 22.86
C THR A 110 -10.47 -2.07 22.57
N ILE A 111 -9.21 -1.65 22.51
CA ILE A 111 -8.07 -2.53 22.26
C ILE A 111 -7.93 -3.55 23.39
N ASN A 112 -7.92 -3.11 24.64
CA ASN A 112 -7.71 -3.98 25.80
C ASN A 112 -8.88 -4.96 26.03
N THR A 113 -10.13 -4.54 25.78
CA THR A 113 -11.31 -5.39 25.95
C THR A 113 -11.43 -6.43 24.83
N ARG A 114 -11.14 -6.06 23.58
CA ARG A 114 -11.32 -6.96 22.42
C ARG A 114 -10.08 -7.80 22.14
N PHE A 115 -8.90 -7.27 22.42
CA PHE A 115 -7.60 -7.81 22.02
C PHE A 115 -6.59 -7.70 23.17
N PRO A 116 -6.76 -8.45 24.27
CA PRO A 116 -5.81 -8.44 25.38
C PRO A 116 -4.39 -8.81 24.91
N LEU A 117 -3.38 -8.12 25.42
CA LEU A 117 -1.98 -8.23 24.99
C LEU A 117 -1.38 -9.62 25.24
N GLU A 118 -1.94 -10.36 26.20
CA GLU A 118 -1.51 -11.72 26.55
C GLU A 118 -1.87 -12.74 25.45
N GLU A 119 -2.91 -12.46 24.67
CA GLU A 119 -3.42 -13.37 23.63
C GLU A 119 -3.19 -12.84 22.21
N TRP A 120 -3.07 -11.52 22.03
CA TRP A 120 -3.08 -10.89 20.72
C TRP A 120 -1.81 -10.11 20.44
N LEU A 121 -1.19 -10.40 19.30
CA LEU A 121 -0.17 -9.53 18.75
C LEU A 121 -0.82 -8.25 18.20
N HIS A 122 -0.41 -7.10 18.72
CA HIS A 122 -0.83 -5.79 18.19
C HIS A 122 0.12 -5.32 17.10
N ILE A 123 -0.46 -4.90 15.97
CA ILE A 123 0.26 -4.31 14.85
C ILE A 123 -0.45 -3.01 14.48
N TYR A 124 0.29 -1.91 14.47
CA TYR A 124 -0.19 -0.59 14.10
C TYR A 124 0.31 -0.24 12.70
N THR A 125 -0.58 0.25 11.85
CA THR A 125 -0.26 0.67 10.48
C THR A 125 -0.60 2.14 10.31
N ASP A 126 0.34 2.91 9.76
CA ASP A 126 0.17 4.33 9.41
C ASP A 126 0.72 4.56 8.01
N GLY A 127 -0.15 5.01 7.10
CA GLY A 127 0.15 5.37 5.72
C GLY A 127 0.26 6.87 5.50
N SER A 128 0.88 7.61 6.44
CA SER A 128 0.98 9.07 6.34
C SER A 128 1.65 9.59 5.05
N LEU A 129 0.96 10.49 4.36
CA LEU A 129 1.51 11.35 3.31
C LEU A 129 2.20 12.55 3.97
N LEU A 130 3.45 12.84 3.60
CA LEU A 130 4.05 14.15 3.89
C LEU A 130 4.23 14.92 2.58
N ASP A 131 3.78 16.18 2.58
CA ASP A 131 3.85 17.12 1.45
C ASP A 131 5.30 17.48 1.12
N PHE A 132 6.02 16.59 0.43
CA PHE A 132 7.22 16.96 -0.32
C PHE A 132 7.30 16.07 -1.56
N ALA A 133 6.80 16.58 -2.68
CA ALA A 133 7.10 16.28 -4.10
C ALA A 133 7.33 14.83 -4.62
N GLN A 134 7.47 13.78 -3.80
CA GLN A 134 8.10 12.50 -4.17
C GLN A 134 7.51 11.24 -3.48
N GLY A 135 6.29 11.27 -2.91
CA GLY A 135 5.52 10.05 -2.62
C GLY A 135 4.93 9.91 -1.22
N ALA A 136 4.18 8.82 -0.99
CA ALA A 136 3.57 8.47 0.29
C ALA A 136 4.56 7.72 1.20
N GLY A 137 4.46 7.96 2.50
CA GLY A 137 5.24 7.31 3.54
C GLY A 137 4.48 6.15 4.16
N ILE A 138 5.17 5.05 4.43
CA ILE A 138 4.57 3.86 5.03
C ILE A 138 5.29 3.52 6.34
N GLY A 139 4.53 3.38 7.42
CA GLY A 139 4.99 2.95 8.73
C GLY A 139 4.20 1.73 9.22
N VAL A 140 4.93 0.69 9.62
CA VAL A 140 4.35 -0.47 10.31
C VAL A 140 5.08 -0.65 11.61
N PHE A 141 4.34 -0.69 12.71
CA PHE A 141 4.89 -0.86 14.05
C PHE A 141 4.21 -2.01 14.77
N SER A 142 5.01 -2.96 15.23
CA SER A 142 4.63 -4.01 16.17
C SER A 142 5.71 -4.13 17.23
N HIS A 143 5.37 -4.73 18.37
CA HIS A 143 6.39 -5.08 19.38
C HIS A 143 7.46 -6.03 18.81
N LEU A 144 7.12 -6.79 17.77
CA LEU A 144 7.98 -7.81 17.18
C LEU A 144 8.77 -7.34 15.95
N PHE A 145 8.29 -6.32 15.25
CA PHE A 145 8.94 -5.80 14.04
C PHE A 145 8.51 -4.37 13.76
N SER A 146 9.38 -3.61 13.12
CA SER A 146 9.07 -2.29 12.58
C SER A 146 9.61 -2.17 11.17
N SER A 147 8.79 -1.65 10.25
CA SER A 147 9.23 -1.32 8.89
C SER A 147 9.51 0.18 8.78
N GLY A 148 10.67 0.55 8.22
CA GLY A 148 11.06 1.93 7.93
C GLY A 148 10.34 2.51 6.70
N PRO A 149 10.55 3.81 6.41
CA PRO A 149 9.83 4.52 5.36
C PRO A 149 10.11 3.91 3.98
N LEU A 150 9.08 3.30 3.39
CA LEU A 150 9.07 2.95 1.97
C LEU A 150 8.35 4.07 1.22
N THR A 151 9.02 4.68 0.25
CA THR A 151 8.41 5.68 -0.64
C THR A 151 7.72 4.94 -1.77
N THR A 152 6.40 4.78 -1.67
CA THR A 152 5.63 4.31 -2.82
C THR A 152 4.59 5.37 -3.18
N HIS A 153 4.39 5.61 -4.47
CA HIS A 153 3.42 6.59 -4.98
C HIS A 153 1.97 6.07 -4.93
N PHE A 154 1.67 5.08 -4.08
CA PHE A 154 0.36 4.46 -3.94
C PHE A 154 -0.17 4.67 -2.51
N ASP A 155 -1.49 4.46 -2.32
CA ASP A 155 -2.20 4.61 -1.05
C ASP A 155 -1.44 3.93 0.12
N GLY A 156 -0.74 4.75 0.92
CA GLY A 156 0.23 4.29 1.90
C GLY A 156 -0.39 3.41 2.99
N GLU A 157 -1.69 3.57 3.23
CA GLU A 157 -2.44 2.82 4.24
C GLU A 157 -2.58 1.34 3.85
N VAL A 158 -2.94 1.07 2.59
CA VAL A 158 -3.06 -0.30 2.07
C VAL A 158 -1.69 -0.97 2.00
N GLU A 159 -0.65 -0.23 1.61
CA GLU A 159 0.71 -0.76 1.56
C GLU A 159 1.27 -1.03 2.97
N ALA A 160 0.93 -0.22 3.98
CA ALA A 160 1.27 -0.50 5.38
C ALA A 160 0.65 -1.83 5.85
N ILE A 161 -0.62 -2.06 5.51
CA ILE A 161 -1.29 -3.33 5.79
C ILE A 161 -0.61 -4.48 5.01
N HIS A 162 -0.26 -4.27 3.74
CA HIS A 162 0.41 -5.29 2.94
C HIS A 162 1.72 -5.74 3.59
N ILE A 163 2.57 -4.81 4.02
CA ILE A 163 3.84 -5.11 4.69
C ILE A 163 3.60 -5.84 6.02
N ALA A 164 2.62 -5.42 6.81
CA ALA A 164 2.26 -6.11 8.05
C ALA A 164 1.90 -7.59 7.80
N LEU A 165 1.10 -7.84 6.76
CA LEU A 165 0.70 -9.20 6.36
C LEU A 165 1.88 -10.02 5.83
N GLN A 166 2.80 -9.42 5.06
CA GLN A 166 4.01 -10.10 4.62
C GLN A 166 4.84 -10.58 5.80
N GLN A 167 5.08 -9.72 6.79
CA GLN A 167 5.84 -10.05 7.99
C GLN A 167 5.18 -11.17 8.80
N LEU A 168 3.84 -11.15 8.91
CA LEU A 168 3.08 -12.22 9.55
C LEU A 168 3.19 -13.55 8.79
N ALA A 169 3.12 -13.53 7.46
CA ALA A 169 3.15 -14.73 6.63
C ALA A 169 4.49 -15.48 6.66
N VAL A 170 5.61 -14.76 6.80
CA VAL A 170 6.96 -15.37 6.82
C VAL A 170 7.45 -15.73 8.23
N ARG A 171 6.68 -15.39 9.27
CA ARG A 171 7.14 -15.53 10.66
C ARG A 171 7.11 -16.99 11.14
N LEU A 172 8.18 -17.38 11.83
CA LEU A 172 8.30 -18.65 12.54
C LEU A 172 8.68 -18.37 14.01
N PRO A 173 7.97 -18.93 15.00
CA PRO A 173 6.76 -19.74 14.86
C PRO A 173 5.56 -18.93 14.31
N PRO A 174 4.56 -19.59 13.70
CA PRO A 174 3.37 -18.92 13.19
C PRO A 174 2.67 -18.14 14.31
N ILE A 175 2.13 -16.97 13.97
CA ILE A 175 1.30 -16.21 14.92
C ILE A 175 -0.06 -16.87 15.03
N GLU A 176 -0.53 -17.11 16.26
CA GLU A 176 -1.86 -17.68 16.51
C GLU A 176 -2.96 -16.63 16.35
N ARG A 177 -2.77 -15.43 16.91
CA ARG A 177 -3.76 -14.35 16.89
C ARG A 177 -3.07 -12.99 16.76
N ALA A 178 -3.50 -12.18 15.81
CA ALA A 178 -3.02 -10.80 15.66
C ALA A 178 -4.16 -9.86 15.29
N VAL A 179 -4.04 -8.61 15.76
CA VAL A 179 -4.89 -7.51 15.39
C VAL A 179 -4.08 -6.45 14.65
N ILE A 180 -4.56 -6.07 13.46
CA ILE A 180 -4.04 -4.93 12.70
C ILE A 180 -4.92 -3.72 13.01
N LEU A 181 -4.29 -2.71 13.61
CA LEU A 181 -4.88 -1.47 14.08
C LEU A 181 -4.54 -0.37 13.06
N SER A 182 -5.53 0.05 12.29
CA SER A 182 -5.40 1.08 11.25
C SER A 182 -6.38 2.22 11.53
N ASP A 183 -5.99 3.45 11.25
CA ASP A 183 -6.89 4.60 11.34
C ASP A 183 -7.61 4.95 10.02
N SER A 184 -7.30 4.19 8.95
CA SER A 184 -7.88 4.35 7.62
C SER A 184 -9.09 3.43 7.42
N THR A 185 -10.30 3.97 7.60
CA THR A 185 -11.55 3.23 7.31
C THR A 185 -11.63 2.83 5.84
N SER A 186 -11.13 3.67 4.92
CA SER A 186 -11.13 3.39 3.49
C SER A 186 -10.24 2.20 3.13
N ALA A 187 -9.05 2.08 3.73
CA ALA A 187 -8.18 0.93 3.51
C ALA A 187 -8.82 -0.37 4.01
N LEU A 188 -9.43 -0.34 5.20
CA LEU A 188 -10.15 -1.49 5.76
C LEU A 188 -11.36 -1.88 4.91
N GLN A 189 -12.14 -0.91 4.44
CA GLN A 189 -13.30 -1.14 3.57
C GLN A 189 -12.88 -1.72 2.21
N ALA A 190 -11.79 -1.23 1.62
CA ALA A 190 -11.25 -1.74 0.36
C ALA A 190 -10.88 -3.23 0.47
N LEU A 191 -10.33 -3.66 1.62
CA LEU A 191 -10.06 -5.08 1.87
C LEU A 191 -11.34 -5.92 1.91
N SER A 192 -12.41 -5.40 2.54
CA SER A 192 -13.69 -6.11 2.67
C SER A 192 -14.49 -6.23 1.37
N ASN A 193 -14.39 -5.26 0.45
CA ASN A 193 -15.26 -5.19 -0.72
C ASN A 193 -14.67 -5.94 -1.91
N TYR A 194 -15.16 -7.13 -2.23
CA TYR A 194 -14.66 -7.95 -3.34
C TYR A 194 -15.19 -7.55 -4.73
N ASN A 195 -16.23 -6.72 -4.78
CA ASN A 195 -16.96 -6.40 -6.01
C ASN A 195 -16.41 -5.18 -6.77
N GLU A 196 -15.50 -4.42 -6.15
CA GLU A 196 -14.86 -3.27 -6.77
C GLU A 196 -13.54 -3.68 -7.46
N ASN A 197 -13.18 -2.98 -8.53
CA ASN A 197 -11.88 -3.10 -9.22
C ASN A 197 -10.75 -2.64 -8.27
N ASN A 198 -10.50 -3.42 -7.24
CA ASN A 198 -9.52 -3.11 -6.21
C ASN A 198 -8.12 -3.19 -6.81
N CYS A 199 -7.22 -2.35 -6.30
CA CYS A 199 -5.85 -2.34 -6.75
C CYS A 199 -5.14 -3.68 -6.46
N LEU A 200 -4.04 -3.93 -7.19
CA LEU A 200 -3.20 -5.13 -7.03
C LEU A 200 -2.76 -5.35 -5.58
N ARG A 201 -2.55 -4.27 -4.81
CA ARG A 201 -2.16 -4.35 -3.39
C ARG A 201 -3.25 -5.02 -2.55
N VAL A 202 -4.52 -4.69 -2.75
CA VAL A 202 -5.64 -5.30 -2.03
C VAL A 202 -5.74 -6.78 -2.36
N GLN A 203 -5.54 -7.17 -3.62
CA GLN A 203 -5.49 -8.57 -4.03
C GLN A 203 -4.34 -9.31 -3.33
N ASN A 204 -3.13 -8.74 -3.35
CA ASN A 204 -1.97 -9.32 -2.66
C ASN A 204 -2.19 -9.45 -1.15
N CYS A 205 -2.87 -8.49 -0.51
CA CYS A 205 -3.23 -8.60 0.90
C CYS A 205 -4.15 -9.80 1.15
N ARG A 206 -5.17 -10.01 0.31
CA ARG A 206 -6.10 -11.15 0.41
C ARG A 206 -5.39 -12.48 0.23
N GLU A 207 -4.48 -12.57 -0.74
CA GLU A 207 -3.67 -13.78 -0.93
C GLU A 207 -2.78 -14.08 0.28
N LEU A 208 -2.16 -13.06 0.87
CA LEU A 208 -1.35 -13.23 2.08
C LEU A 208 -2.21 -13.69 3.27
N LEU A 209 -3.42 -13.15 3.41
CA LEU A 209 -4.37 -13.57 4.44
C LEU A 209 -4.72 -15.07 4.31
N GLY A 210 -4.89 -15.59 3.09
CA GLY A 210 -5.10 -17.01 2.86
C GLY A 210 -3.91 -17.92 3.23
N LYS A 211 -2.69 -17.36 3.29
CA LYS A 211 -1.46 -18.10 3.64
C LYS A 211 -1.19 -18.11 5.15
N ILE A 212 -1.74 -17.15 5.89
CA ILE A 212 -1.55 -17.04 7.33
C ILE A 212 -2.47 -18.06 8.03
N LYS A 213 -1.90 -18.93 8.86
CA LYS A 213 -2.66 -19.95 9.61
C LYS A 213 -3.38 -19.40 10.84
N GLY A 214 -2.92 -18.28 11.38
CA GLY A 214 -3.48 -17.64 12.57
C GLY A 214 -4.73 -16.82 12.30
N LYS A 215 -5.42 -16.45 13.38
CA LYS A 215 -6.55 -15.53 13.33
C LYS A 215 -6.04 -14.09 13.20
N ILE A 216 -6.38 -13.45 12.08
CA ILE A 216 -6.13 -12.02 11.85
C ILE A 216 -7.44 -11.26 11.95
N VAL A 217 -7.45 -10.20 12.76
CA VAL A 217 -8.58 -9.26 12.88
C VAL A 217 -8.09 -7.87 12.51
N PHE A 218 -8.92 -7.10 11.82
CA PHE A 218 -8.68 -5.69 11.54
C PHE A 218 -9.58 -4.84 12.42
N GLN A 219 -9.00 -3.89 13.12
CA GLN A 219 -9.74 -2.97 13.99
C GLN A 219 -9.39 -1.54 13.62
N TRP A 220 -10.41 -0.76 13.29
CA TRP A 220 -10.27 0.67 13.12
C TRP A 220 -9.95 1.34 14.46
N VAL A 221 -9.00 2.28 14.46
CA VAL A 221 -8.66 3.12 15.60
C VAL A 221 -8.60 4.59 15.21
N PRO A 222 -8.95 5.53 16.10
CA PRO A 222 -8.93 6.95 15.75
C PRO A 222 -7.50 7.49 15.57
N SER A 223 -7.28 8.23 14.48
CA SER A 223 -6.05 8.99 14.26
C SER A 223 -5.92 10.23 15.16
N HIS A 224 -4.69 10.67 15.43
CA HIS A 224 -4.34 11.91 16.15
C HIS A 224 -4.87 12.02 17.59
N CYS A 225 -4.89 10.91 18.32
CA CYS A 225 -5.39 10.86 19.69
C CYS A 225 -4.36 10.33 20.71
N GLY A 226 -3.04 10.43 20.51
CA GLY A 226 -2.11 9.94 21.54
C GLY A 226 -1.85 8.43 21.54
N LEU A 227 -2.43 7.67 20.60
CA LEU A 227 -2.24 6.22 20.56
C LEU A 227 -0.79 5.87 20.25
N TRP A 228 -0.07 5.44 21.28
CA TRP A 228 1.38 5.28 21.25
C TRP A 228 1.88 4.44 20.08
N GLY A 229 1.17 3.36 19.72
CA GLY A 229 1.53 2.52 18.57
C GLY A 229 1.38 3.23 17.21
N ASN A 230 0.30 4.00 17.03
CA ASN A 230 0.05 4.78 15.81
C ASN A 230 1.06 5.94 15.70
N GLU A 231 1.26 6.67 16.80
CA GLU A 231 2.22 7.79 16.85
C GLU A 231 3.66 7.33 16.69
N ARG A 232 4.00 6.13 17.16
CA ARG A 232 5.33 5.56 16.98
C ARG A 232 5.56 5.12 15.53
N GLY A 233 4.57 4.54 14.86
CA GLY A 233 4.61 4.30 13.41
C GLY A 233 4.94 5.59 12.64
N ARG A 234 4.22 6.67 12.97
CA ARG A 234 4.48 8.02 12.43
C ARG A 234 5.86 8.57 12.76
N LEU A 235 6.31 8.46 14.01
CA LEU A 235 7.61 8.97 14.45
C LEU A 235 8.77 8.19 13.82
N PHE A 236 8.63 6.88 13.65
CA PHE A 236 9.61 6.06 12.93
C PHE A 236 9.73 6.52 11.48
N TRP A 237 8.61 6.84 10.82
CA TRP A 237 8.63 7.47 9.51
C TRP A 237 9.39 8.81 9.53
N GLN A 238 9.06 9.72 10.46
CA GLN A 238 9.69 11.04 10.56
C GLN A 238 11.21 10.96 10.85
N LYS A 239 11.66 9.92 11.54
CA LYS A 239 13.08 9.69 11.85
C LYS A 239 13.82 9.03 10.70
N GLY A 240 13.22 8.06 10.02
CA GLY A 240 13.82 7.42 8.83
C GLY A 240 14.04 8.40 7.68
N ASN A 241 13.28 9.49 7.64
CA ASN A 241 13.43 10.56 6.65
C ASN A 241 14.53 11.59 7.00
N ARG A 242 15.05 11.59 8.25
CA ARG A 242 16.17 12.48 8.67
C ARG A 242 17.55 11.89 8.43
N TYR A 243 17.65 10.58 8.17
CA TYR A 243 18.91 9.88 7.92
C TYR A 243 18.71 8.82 6.82
N PRO A 244 18.80 9.17 5.53
CA PRO A 244 18.83 8.17 4.48
C PRO A 244 20.17 7.44 4.57
N SER A 245 20.12 6.11 4.60
CA SER A 245 21.25 5.14 4.59
C SER A 245 22.16 5.10 5.83
N GLU A 246 21.93 4.12 6.72
CA GLU A 246 23.02 3.47 7.49
C GLU A 246 22.63 2.16 8.21
N LEU A 247 21.34 1.80 8.31
CA LEU A 247 20.91 0.62 9.06
C LEU A 247 21.10 -0.76 8.37
N SER A 248 21.95 -0.86 7.33
CA SER A 248 22.34 -2.17 6.77
C SER A 248 23.52 -2.83 7.50
N LYS A 249 24.12 -2.20 8.52
CA LYS A 249 25.17 -2.85 9.31
C LYS A 249 24.57 -3.37 10.61
N ARG A 250 24.38 -4.70 10.67
CA ARG A 250 24.21 -5.42 11.93
C ARG A 250 25.39 -5.06 12.86
N PRO A 251 25.18 -4.82 14.16
CA PRO A 251 26.29 -4.76 15.08
C PRO A 251 26.88 -6.17 15.22
N ASP A 252 28.17 -6.30 14.93
CA ASP A 252 28.95 -7.52 15.23
C ASP A 252 28.83 -7.82 16.73
N THR A 253 28.21 -8.95 17.05
CA THR A 253 28.24 -9.54 18.38
C THR A 253 29.61 -10.19 18.58
N SER A 254 30.55 -9.46 19.18
CA SER A 254 31.75 -10.07 19.76
C SER A 254 32.33 -9.23 20.90
N PHE A 255 31.60 -9.14 22.01
CA PHE A 255 32.22 -8.94 23.32
C PHE A 255 31.43 -9.70 24.38
N CYS A 256 32.01 -10.81 24.84
CA CYS A 256 32.09 -11.25 26.24
C CYS A 256 32.56 -12.71 26.31
N GLN A 257 33.87 -12.92 26.46
CA GLN A 257 34.41 -13.92 27.40
C GLN A 257 35.71 -13.38 27.99
N THR A 258 35.61 -12.84 29.20
CA THR A 258 36.71 -12.75 30.17
C THR A 258 36.38 -13.71 31.30
N GLY A 259 37.34 -14.55 31.70
CA GLY A 259 37.33 -15.23 33.00
C GLY A 259 37.46 -16.75 32.95
N ASN A 260 38.65 -17.27 32.61
CA ASN A 260 39.60 -17.86 33.56
C ASN A 260 40.81 -18.44 32.81
#